data_AF-A0A843T2M0-F1
#
_entry.id   AF-A0A843T2M0-F1
#
_cell.length_a   1.000
_cell.length_b   1.000
_cell.length_c   1.000
_cell.angle_alpha   90.00
_cell.angle_beta   90.00
_cell.angle_gamma   90.00
#
_symmetry.space_group_name_H-M   'P 1'
#
loop_
_entity.id
_entity.type
_entity.pdbx_description
1 polymer ?
#
loop_
_entity_poly.entity_id
_entity_poly.type
_entity_poly.pdbx_seq_one_letter_code
_entity_poly.pdbx_strand_id
1 'polypeptide(L)'
;MPYLTEAEARELAERALAMSQADEARVNISSGLDGNTRFAVNQISTSGETRNATVSLTSAFGTRLGSATTNAFDDDSLRRAVETSERIARLAPEDPEYMGQLEPQTYPAEGQRWFETTASLEAEGRAEAVRSMTREAQARGFVSTGFLPMRARSEAVANSHGLFAYTRSTGVALSTTVRTPDGTGSGWAGTSQHDWSAVDAAQLAERALRKAELSQNPQPIDPGPWTVILEPEAVGSLVGFTFGQLQARSAAEGRSYFARPDEGTRIGERIVDNASPSIRIRPIQGS
;
A
#
# COMPACT_ATOMS: atom_id res chain seq x y z
N MET A 1 3.35 8.58 20.58
CA MET A 1 4.10 8.18 19.37
C MET A 1 3.11 7.71 18.30
N PRO A 2 3.42 7.80 16.99
CA PRO A 2 2.46 7.50 15.93
C PRO A 2 2.10 6.00 15.78
N TYR A 3 2.83 5.12 16.48
CA TYR A 3 2.75 3.67 16.35
C TYR A 3 3.26 3.03 17.66
N LEU A 4 2.96 1.75 17.84
CA LEU A 4 3.49 0.89 18.89
C LEU A 4 4.91 0.45 18.52
N THR A 5 5.83 0.61 19.45
CA THR A 5 7.19 0.06 19.38
C THR A 5 7.18 -1.46 19.39
N GLU A 6 8.32 -2.08 19.05
CA GLU A 6 8.44 -3.55 19.11
C GLU A 6 8.14 -4.10 20.50
N ALA A 7 8.63 -3.42 21.56
CA ALA A 7 8.40 -3.83 22.93
C ALA A 7 6.92 -3.73 23.33
N GLU A 8 6.24 -2.62 23.01
CA GLU A 8 4.81 -2.44 23.29
C GLU A 8 3.95 -3.44 22.50
N ALA A 9 4.29 -3.69 21.23
CA ALA A 9 3.59 -4.67 20.40
C ALA A 9 3.78 -6.10 20.93
N ARG A 10 4.99 -6.44 21.39
CA ARG A 10 5.28 -7.74 22.00
C ARG A 10 4.49 -7.94 23.28
N GLU A 11 4.54 -6.97 24.19
CA GLU A 11 3.79 -7.03 25.45
C GLU A 11 2.27 -7.18 25.21
N LEU A 12 1.72 -6.41 24.27
CA LEU A 12 0.30 -6.47 23.91
C LEU A 12 -0.08 -7.84 23.33
N ALA A 13 0.77 -8.40 22.47
CA ALA A 13 0.55 -9.71 21.87
C ALA A 13 0.63 -10.84 22.91
N GLU A 14 1.65 -10.81 23.78
CA GLU A 14 1.84 -11.80 24.86
C GLU A 14 0.65 -11.78 25.84
N ARG A 15 0.19 -10.58 26.23
CA ARG A 15 -1.01 -10.42 27.07
C ARG A 15 -2.24 -11.05 26.43
N ALA A 16 -2.49 -10.78 25.14
CA ALA A 16 -3.65 -11.32 24.45
C ALA A 16 -3.56 -12.84 24.25
N LEU A 17 -2.38 -13.38 23.92
CA LEU A 17 -2.15 -14.83 23.80
C LEU A 17 -2.35 -15.56 25.14
N ALA A 18 -1.87 -14.97 26.24
CA ALA A 18 -2.01 -15.54 27.58
C ALA A 18 -3.47 -15.66 28.05
N MET A 19 -4.40 -14.94 27.43
CA MET A 19 -5.84 -15.03 27.73
C MET A 19 -6.55 -16.14 26.92
N SER A 20 -5.91 -16.72 25.90
CA SER A 20 -6.56 -17.69 25.03
C SER A 20 -6.59 -19.10 25.62
N GLN A 21 -7.68 -19.81 25.35
CA GLN A 21 -7.91 -21.22 25.66
C GLN A 21 -7.95 -22.10 24.39
N ALA A 22 -7.61 -21.52 23.24
CA ALA A 22 -7.55 -22.21 21.96
C ALA A 22 -6.39 -23.21 21.89
N ASP A 23 -6.52 -24.24 21.05
CA ASP A 23 -5.42 -25.18 20.81
C ASP A 23 -4.24 -24.44 20.17
N GLU A 24 -4.54 -23.49 19.27
CA GLU A 24 -3.57 -22.54 18.74
C GLU A 24 -4.19 -21.14 18.59
N ALA A 25 -3.35 -20.10 18.69
CA ALA A 25 -3.79 -18.72 18.59
C ALA A 25 -2.75 -17.85 17.86
N ARG A 26 -3.22 -16.80 17.18
CA ARG A 26 -2.39 -15.79 16.51
C ARG A 26 -2.91 -14.39 16.78
N VAL A 27 -1.98 -13.47 17.03
CA VAL A 27 -2.23 -12.03 17.16
C VAL A 27 -1.57 -11.33 15.99
N ASN A 28 -2.32 -10.51 15.27
CA ASN A 28 -1.77 -9.55 14.32
C ASN A 28 -2.03 -8.15 14.86
N ILE A 29 -1.00 -7.32 14.93
CA ILE A 29 -1.06 -5.95 15.41
C ILE A 29 -0.68 -5.04 14.26
N SER A 30 -1.50 -4.03 14.02
CA SER A 30 -1.19 -2.92 13.11
C SER A 30 -1.37 -1.63 13.87
N SER A 31 -0.40 -0.73 13.79
CA SER A 31 -0.52 0.59 14.41
C SER A 31 0.17 1.64 13.57
N GLY A 32 -0.38 2.83 13.52
CA GLY A 32 0.22 3.86 12.70
C GLY A 32 -0.56 5.14 12.60
N LEU A 33 0.03 5.98 11.77
CA LEU A 33 -0.46 7.27 11.34
C LEU A 33 -0.68 7.25 9.84
N ASP A 34 -1.84 7.71 9.40
CA ASP A 34 -2.13 8.06 8.01
C ASP A 34 -2.46 9.55 7.92
N GLY A 35 -1.68 10.29 7.14
CA GLY A 35 -1.88 11.70 6.87
C GLY A 35 -2.19 11.93 5.39
N ASN A 36 -3.02 12.89 5.06
CA ASN A 36 -3.28 13.21 3.66
C ASN A 36 -3.66 14.66 3.39
N THR A 37 -3.37 15.10 2.16
CA THR A 37 -3.82 16.38 1.62
C THR A 37 -4.29 16.17 0.18
N ARG A 38 -5.56 16.49 -0.10
CA ARG A 38 -6.12 16.57 -1.45
C ARG A 38 -6.19 18.02 -1.89
N PHE A 39 -5.97 18.25 -3.17
CA PHE A 39 -6.16 19.55 -3.78
C PHE A 39 -6.88 19.40 -5.12
N ALA A 40 -7.69 20.38 -5.46
CA ALA A 40 -8.41 20.46 -6.70
C ALA A 40 -8.56 21.93 -7.10
N VAL A 41 -8.56 22.21 -8.40
CA VAL A 41 -8.73 23.57 -8.92
C VAL A 41 -7.71 24.55 -8.30
N ASN A 42 -6.45 24.12 -8.22
CA ASN A 42 -5.34 24.88 -7.63
C ASN A 42 -5.48 25.22 -6.13
N GLN A 43 -6.39 24.56 -5.40
CA GLN A 43 -6.63 24.82 -3.98
C GLN A 43 -6.72 23.52 -3.17
N ILE A 44 -6.28 23.54 -1.92
CA ILE A 44 -6.47 22.41 -1.00
C ILE A 44 -7.97 22.22 -0.78
N SER A 45 -8.45 20.99 -1.01
CA SER A 45 -9.87 20.64 -0.85
C SER A 45 -10.12 19.90 0.45
N THR A 46 -9.25 18.96 0.83
CA THR A 46 -9.33 18.27 2.13
C THR A 46 -7.94 18.00 2.68
N SER A 47 -7.81 17.97 3.99
CA SER A 47 -6.66 17.41 4.69
C SER A 47 -7.15 16.66 5.92
N GLY A 48 -6.48 15.56 6.24
CA GLY A 48 -6.85 14.72 7.36
C GLY A 48 -5.67 13.96 7.90
N GLU A 49 -5.80 13.58 9.17
CA GLU A 49 -4.84 12.75 9.88
C GLU A 49 -5.62 11.75 10.75
N THR A 50 -5.24 10.47 10.66
CA THR A 50 -5.83 9.40 11.47
C THR A 50 -4.71 8.64 12.15
N ARG A 51 -4.88 8.41 13.46
CA ARG A 51 -4.02 7.52 14.25
C ARG A 51 -4.87 6.36 14.71
N ASN A 52 -4.40 5.15 14.47
CA ASN A 52 -5.11 3.97 14.92
C ASN A 52 -4.15 2.84 15.24
N ALA A 53 -4.56 1.98 16.17
CA ALA A 53 -3.92 0.71 16.44
C ALA A 53 -5.00 -0.36 16.57
N THR A 54 -4.77 -1.52 15.98
CA THR A 54 -5.71 -2.64 15.98
C THR A 54 -5.00 -3.93 16.31
N VAL A 55 -5.68 -4.77 17.09
CA VAL A 55 -5.28 -6.14 17.41
C VAL A 55 -6.32 -7.08 16.79
N SER A 56 -5.87 -7.95 15.89
CA SER A 56 -6.67 -9.02 15.29
C SER A 56 -6.25 -10.37 15.86
N LEU A 57 -7.17 -11.01 16.57
CA LEU A 57 -7.00 -12.30 17.23
C LEU A 57 -7.62 -13.39 16.36
N THR A 58 -6.86 -14.44 16.09
CA THR A 58 -7.33 -15.67 15.45
C THR A 58 -7.15 -16.82 16.43
N SER A 59 -8.22 -17.57 16.68
CA SER A 59 -8.22 -18.76 17.54
C SER A 59 -8.56 -20.01 16.72
N ALA A 60 -7.89 -21.12 17.01
CA ALA A 60 -8.11 -22.42 16.40
C ALA A 60 -8.50 -23.47 17.45
N PHE A 61 -9.60 -24.20 17.23
CA PHE A 61 -9.93 -25.44 17.95
C PHE A 61 -9.91 -26.60 16.95
N GLY A 62 -8.87 -27.43 17.02
CA GLY A 62 -8.48 -28.31 15.93
C GLY A 62 -8.30 -27.51 14.64
N THR A 63 -9.11 -27.81 13.63
CA THR A 63 -9.11 -27.12 12.32
C THR A 63 -10.22 -26.07 12.20
N ARG A 64 -10.90 -25.70 13.28
CA ARG A 64 -11.98 -24.68 13.24
C ARG A 64 -11.42 -23.33 13.64
N LEU A 65 -11.59 -22.34 12.77
CA LEU A 65 -11.01 -21.01 12.93
C LEU A 65 -12.05 -19.95 13.23
N GLY A 66 -11.68 -19.00 14.07
CA GLY A 66 -12.48 -17.81 14.33
C GLY A 66 -11.57 -16.60 14.58
N SER A 67 -12.03 -15.42 14.21
CA SER A 67 -11.26 -14.19 14.38
C SER A 67 -12.11 -13.03 14.87
N ALA A 68 -11.48 -12.15 15.65
CA ALA A 68 -12.07 -10.92 16.15
C ALA A 68 -11.02 -9.81 16.18
N THR A 69 -11.44 -8.56 15.98
CA THR A 69 -10.55 -7.40 15.95
C THR A 69 -11.03 -6.34 16.94
N THR A 70 -10.08 -5.72 17.66
CA THR A 70 -10.34 -4.61 18.59
C THR A 70 -9.29 -3.51 18.42
N ASN A 71 -9.66 -2.28 18.77
CA ASN A 71 -8.74 -1.14 18.94
C ASN A 71 -8.71 -0.63 20.40
N ALA A 72 -9.30 -1.38 21.35
CA ALA A 72 -9.23 -1.13 22.78
C ALA A 72 -8.36 -2.20 23.45
N PHE A 73 -7.35 -1.77 24.21
CA PHE A 73 -6.24 -2.61 24.72
C PHE A 73 -6.21 -2.78 26.24
N ASP A 74 -7.27 -2.35 26.94
CA ASP A 74 -7.50 -2.76 28.31
C ASP A 74 -7.79 -4.26 28.39
N ASP A 75 -7.52 -4.87 29.54
CA ASP A 75 -7.61 -6.32 29.72
C ASP A 75 -9.03 -6.86 29.45
N ASP A 76 -10.08 -6.12 29.80
CA ASP A 76 -11.46 -6.55 29.57
C ASP A 76 -11.82 -6.51 28.08
N SER A 77 -11.35 -5.51 27.34
CA SER A 77 -11.51 -5.44 25.89
C SER A 77 -10.74 -6.53 25.14
N LEU A 78 -9.50 -6.80 25.54
CA LEU A 78 -8.70 -7.88 24.97
C LEU A 78 -9.34 -9.24 25.25
N ARG A 79 -9.75 -9.49 26.50
CA ARG A 79 -10.43 -10.73 26.89
C ARG A 79 -11.71 -10.95 26.07
N ARG A 80 -12.55 -9.93 25.92
CA ARG A 80 -13.77 -10.01 25.09
C ARG A 80 -13.46 -10.32 23.63
N ALA A 81 -12.38 -9.77 23.09
CA ALA A 81 -11.97 -10.06 21.72
C ALA A 81 -11.49 -11.52 21.56
N VAL A 82 -10.70 -12.04 22.50
CA VAL A 82 -10.27 -13.44 22.55
C VAL A 82 -11.48 -14.39 22.68
N GLU A 83 -12.36 -14.14 23.65
CA GLU A 83 -13.58 -14.95 23.84
C GLU A 83 -14.46 -14.93 22.58
N THR A 84 -14.51 -13.79 21.88
CA THR A 84 -15.26 -13.68 20.63
C THR A 84 -14.64 -14.50 19.50
N SER A 85 -13.31 -14.43 19.30
CA SER A 85 -12.63 -15.25 18.29
C SER A 85 -12.80 -16.74 18.57
N GLU A 86 -12.71 -17.14 19.84
CA GLU A 86 -12.90 -18.53 20.27
C GLU A 86 -14.34 -19.03 20.07
N ARG A 87 -15.34 -18.21 20.43
CA ARG A 87 -16.74 -18.54 20.20
C ARG A 87 -17.05 -18.72 18.71
N ILE A 88 -16.49 -17.87 17.86
CA ILE A 88 -16.62 -18.00 16.40
C ILE A 88 -15.96 -19.31 15.94
N ALA A 89 -14.75 -19.61 16.43
CA ALA A 89 -14.03 -20.82 16.07
C ALA A 89 -14.81 -22.09 16.43
N ARG A 90 -15.41 -22.17 17.62
CA ARG A 90 -16.20 -23.35 18.04
C ARG A 90 -17.44 -23.60 17.18
N LEU A 91 -18.01 -22.53 16.60
CA LEU A 91 -19.19 -22.58 15.73
C LEU A 91 -18.84 -22.77 14.25
N ALA A 92 -17.60 -22.53 13.86
CA ALA A 92 -17.14 -22.68 12.49
C ALA A 92 -17.10 -24.17 12.08
N PRO A 93 -17.32 -24.48 10.79
CA PRO A 93 -17.00 -25.80 10.26
C PRO A 93 -15.49 -26.07 10.34
N GLU A 94 -15.11 -27.33 10.25
CA GLU A 94 -13.70 -27.73 10.13
C GLU A 94 -13.13 -27.24 8.80
N ASP A 95 -11.93 -26.66 8.86
CA ASP A 95 -11.18 -26.19 7.71
C ASP A 95 -10.07 -27.20 7.36
N PRO A 96 -10.26 -28.08 6.36
CA PRO A 96 -9.24 -29.06 5.97
C PRO A 96 -7.97 -28.41 5.39
N GLU A 97 -8.00 -27.11 5.05
CA GLU A 97 -6.86 -26.36 4.55
C GLU A 97 -6.02 -25.73 5.68
N TYR A 98 -6.47 -25.81 6.94
CA TYR A 98 -5.73 -25.23 8.06
C TYR A 98 -4.45 -26.03 8.35
N MET A 99 -3.31 -25.35 8.26
CA MET A 99 -1.99 -25.97 8.41
C MET A 99 -1.34 -25.76 9.78
N GLY A 100 -2.05 -25.14 10.72
CA GLY A 100 -1.51 -24.78 12.02
C GLY A 100 -0.74 -23.47 12.03
N GLN A 101 -0.34 -23.03 13.22
CA GLN A 101 0.53 -21.88 13.43
C GLN A 101 1.99 -22.24 13.16
N LEU A 102 2.73 -21.25 12.65
CA LEU A 102 4.14 -21.43 12.33
C LEU A 102 5.01 -21.40 13.59
N GLU A 103 6.01 -22.28 13.66
CA GLU A 103 7.09 -22.22 14.64
C GLU A 103 7.93 -20.93 14.49
N PRO A 104 8.71 -20.52 15.51
CA PRO A 104 9.62 -19.39 15.41
C PRO A 104 10.48 -19.41 14.14
N GLN A 105 10.52 -18.28 13.42
CA GLN A 105 11.24 -18.14 12.15
C GLN A 105 12.38 -17.12 12.27
N THR A 106 13.37 -17.25 11.39
CA THR A 106 14.38 -16.21 11.16
C THR A 106 13.99 -15.38 9.94
N TYR A 107 13.88 -14.07 10.11
CA TYR A 107 13.58 -13.15 9.03
C TYR A 107 14.85 -12.45 8.56
N PRO A 108 15.02 -12.23 7.24
CA PRO A 108 16.13 -11.43 6.75
C PRO A 108 16.03 -10.01 7.30
N ALA A 109 17.19 -9.38 7.54
CA ALA A 109 17.23 -7.99 7.90
C ALA A 109 16.47 -7.16 6.87
N GLU A 110 15.53 -6.35 7.32
CA GLU A 110 14.80 -5.46 6.43
C GLU A 110 15.75 -4.39 5.89
N GLY A 111 15.60 -4.06 4.61
CA GLY A 111 16.20 -2.83 4.07
C GLY A 111 15.62 -1.60 4.80
N GLN A 112 16.29 -0.45 4.68
CA GLN A 112 15.81 0.78 5.30
C GLN A 112 14.45 1.19 4.72
N ARG A 113 13.38 1.02 5.51
CA ARG A 113 11.99 1.36 5.16
C ARG A 113 11.38 2.43 6.06
N TRP A 114 12.13 2.88 7.07
CA TRP A 114 11.72 3.90 8.01
C TRP A 114 12.58 5.15 7.84
N PHE A 115 11.92 6.30 7.66
CA PHE A 115 12.57 7.60 7.53
C PHE A 115 11.86 8.63 8.39
N GLU A 116 12.61 9.29 9.26
CA GLU A 116 12.05 10.27 10.20
C GLU A 116 11.43 11.46 9.46
N THR A 117 12.02 11.86 8.33
CA THR A 117 11.51 12.90 7.41
C THR A 117 10.05 12.67 7.01
N THR A 118 9.63 11.40 6.84
CA THR A 118 8.25 11.03 6.55
C THR A 118 7.46 10.86 7.84
N ALA A 119 8.02 10.21 8.86
CA ALA A 119 7.30 9.97 10.13
C ALA A 119 6.90 11.26 10.86
N SER A 120 7.69 12.33 10.69
CA SER A 120 7.46 13.66 11.25
C SER A 120 6.82 14.63 10.26
N LEU A 121 6.32 14.16 9.10
CA LEU A 121 5.71 15.03 8.10
C LEU A 121 4.31 15.48 8.55
N GLU A 122 4.22 16.73 9.01
CA GLU A 122 2.97 17.36 9.46
C GLU A 122 2.12 17.92 8.31
N ALA A 123 0.91 18.37 8.63
CA ALA A 123 -0.04 18.92 7.65
C ALA A 123 0.50 20.14 6.93
N GLU A 124 1.25 20.99 7.63
CA GLU A 124 1.89 22.19 7.13
C GLU A 124 2.91 21.87 6.04
N GLY A 125 3.75 20.84 6.24
CA GLY A 125 4.72 20.39 5.25
C GLY A 125 4.05 19.88 3.97
N ARG A 126 2.95 19.15 4.11
CA ARG A 126 2.13 18.70 2.97
C ARG A 126 1.46 19.87 2.25
N ALA A 127 0.92 20.82 3.00
CA ALA A 127 0.27 22.01 2.45
C ALA A 127 1.26 22.90 1.69
N GLU A 128 2.50 23.03 2.18
CA GLU A 128 3.56 23.76 1.47
C GLU A 128 3.89 23.13 0.13
N ALA A 129 4.08 21.81 0.10
CA ALA A 129 4.35 21.07 -1.12
C ALA A 129 3.21 21.20 -2.12
N VAL A 130 1.95 21.10 -1.68
CA VAL A 130 0.80 21.32 -2.56
C VAL A 130 0.76 22.76 -3.07
N ARG A 131 1.01 23.75 -2.20
CA ARG A 131 0.97 25.16 -2.55
C ARG A 131 2.02 25.54 -3.61
N SER A 132 3.22 24.96 -3.54
CA SER A 132 4.25 25.22 -4.56
C SER A 132 3.79 24.71 -5.93
N MET A 133 3.19 23.52 -5.99
CA MET A 133 2.67 22.94 -7.22
C MET A 133 1.49 23.73 -7.80
N THR A 134 0.52 24.12 -6.96
CA THR A 134 -0.67 24.82 -7.44
C THR A 134 -0.38 26.26 -7.86
N ARG A 135 0.57 26.94 -7.20
CA ARG A 135 1.05 28.27 -7.63
C ARG A 135 1.68 28.23 -9.01
N GLU A 136 2.54 27.24 -9.27
CA GLU A 136 3.18 27.09 -10.58
C GLU A 136 2.15 26.84 -11.69
N ALA A 137 1.19 25.95 -11.44
CA ALA A 137 0.10 25.71 -12.39
C ALA A 137 -0.73 26.97 -12.65
N GLN A 138 -1.08 27.71 -11.60
CA GLN A 138 -1.85 28.94 -11.72
C GLN A 138 -1.08 30.04 -12.48
N ALA A 139 0.23 30.19 -12.24
CA ALA A 139 1.07 31.17 -12.92
C ALA A 139 1.12 30.96 -14.44
N ARG A 140 1.01 29.70 -14.89
CA ARG A 140 0.97 29.32 -16.31
C ARG A 140 -0.45 29.22 -16.87
N GLY A 141 -1.48 29.54 -16.08
CA GLY A 141 -2.87 29.49 -16.50
C GLY A 141 -3.47 28.08 -16.58
N PHE A 142 -2.88 27.09 -15.90
CA PHE A 142 -3.36 25.72 -15.83
C PHE A 142 -4.16 25.44 -14.55
N VAL A 143 -4.91 24.34 -14.57
CA VAL A 143 -5.68 23.84 -13.42
C VAL A 143 -5.06 22.53 -12.94
N SER A 144 -4.64 22.49 -11.68
CA SER A 144 -4.05 21.30 -11.05
C SER A 144 -4.98 20.69 -9.98
N THR A 145 -4.97 19.37 -9.93
CA THR A 145 -5.70 18.53 -8.96
C THR A 145 -4.82 17.34 -8.59
N GLY A 146 -4.77 16.95 -7.33
CA GLY A 146 -3.91 15.86 -6.91
C GLY A 146 -4.10 15.42 -5.47
N PHE A 147 -3.21 14.52 -5.05
CA PHE A 147 -3.26 13.86 -3.76
C PHE A 147 -1.87 13.58 -3.21
N LEU A 148 -1.68 13.88 -1.92
CA LEU A 148 -0.47 13.63 -1.15
C LEU A 148 -0.83 12.84 0.11
N PRO A 149 -0.86 11.49 0.06
CA PRO A 149 -0.94 10.66 1.24
C PRO A 149 0.45 10.36 1.82
N MET A 150 0.52 10.23 3.14
CA MET A 150 1.66 9.72 3.87
C MET A 150 1.21 8.73 4.94
N ARG A 151 2.11 7.84 5.33
CA ARG A 151 1.91 6.89 6.42
C ARG A 151 3.19 6.64 7.19
N ALA A 152 3.05 6.34 8.47
CA ALA A 152 4.09 5.84 9.35
C ALA A 152 3.50 4.75 10.23
N ARG A 153 3.87 3.49 9.99
CA ARG A 153 3.21 2.32 10.60
C ARG A 153 4.18 1.29 11.14
N SER A 154 3.74 0.54 12.14
CA SER A 154 4.32 -0.73 12.56
C SER A 154 3.31 -1.86 12.42
N GLU A 155 3.83 -3.05 12.13
CA GLU A 155 3.08 -4.30 12.02
C GLU A 155 3.80 -5.34 12.87
N ALA A 156 3.04 -6.16 13.59
CA ALA A 156 3.56 -7.30 14.33
C ALA A 156 2.66 -8.52 14.18
N VAL A 157 3.27 -9.69 14.23
CA VAL A 157 2.58 -10.97 14.33
C VAL A 157 3.18 -11.77 15.47
N ALA A 158 2.33 -12.38 16.28
CA ALA A 158 2.72 -13.32 17.32
C ALA A 158 1.79 -14.53 17.31
N ASN A 159 2.25 -15.71 17.76
CA ASN A 159 1.38 -16.87 17.90
C ASN A 159 1.70 -17.72 19.13
N SER A 160 0.85 -18.70 19.41
CA SER A 160 0.95 -19.62 20.54
C SER A 160 2.19 -20.54 20.51
N HIS A 161 2.87 -20.67 19.36
CA HIS A 161 4.10 -21.47 19.23
C HIS A 161 5.37 -20.61 19.51
N GLY A 162 5.19 -19.36 19.92
CA GLY A 162 6.29 -18.46 20.27
C GLY A 162 6.90 -17.73 19.07
N LEU A 163 6.30 -17.80 17.88
CA LEU A 163 6.69 -16.93 16.78
C LEU A 163 6.36 -15.48 17.17
N PHE A 164 7.33 -14.59 16.96
CA PHE A 164 7.12 -13.15 16.99
C PHE A 164 7.89 -12.49 15.84
N ALA A 165 7.25 -11.57 15.12
CA ALA A 165 7.90 -10.74 14.11
C ALA A 165 7.35 -9.32 14.19
N TYR A 166 8.21 -8.33 13.96
CA TYR A 166 7.86 -6.92 13.98
C TYR A 166 8.55 -6.19 12.83
N THR A 167 7.83 -5.30 12.17
CA THR A 167 8.35 -4.39 11.14
C THR A 167 7.78 -2.99 11.33
N ARG A 168 8.49 -2.00 10.81
CA ARG A 168 7.97 -0.64 10.66
C ARG A 168 8.36 -0.06 9.32
N SER A 169 7.47 0.76 8.77
CA SER A 169 7.71 1.44 7.49
C SER A 169 7.05 2.81 7.47
N THR A 170 7.70 3.74 6.78
CA THR A 170 7.09 4.99 6.33
C THR A 170 6.75 4.91 4.86
N GLY A 171 5.84 5.74 4.38
CA GLY A 171 5.56 5.85 2.96
C GLY A 171 4.90 7.17 2.67
N VAL A 172 5.27 7.79 1.56
CA VAL A 172 4.65 9.01 1.05
C VAL A 172 4.48 8.87 -0.44
N ALA A 173 3.33 9.30 -0.94
CA ALA A 173 3.10 9.43 -2.37
C ALA A 173 2.67 10.85 -2.67
N LEU A 174 2.91 11.26 -3.90
CA LEU A 174 2.44 12.52 -4.43
C LEU A 174 2.05 12.31 -5.88
N SER A 175 0.88 12.79 -6.26
CA SER A 175 0.45 12.80 -7.65
C SER A 175 -0.32 14.07 -7.98
N THR A 176 -0.25 14.47 -9.24
CA THR A 176 -1.01 15.59 -9.77
C THR A 176 -1.42 15.34 -11.21
N THR A 177 -2.62 15.76 -11.54
CA THR A 177 -3.11 15.96 -12.89
C THR A 177 -3.22 17.46 -13.13
N VAL A 178 -2.67 17.92 -14.25
CA VAL A 178 -2.73 19.30 -14.69
C VAL A 178 -3.49 19.36 -16.01
N ARG A 179 -4.38 20.33 -16.17
CA ARG A 179 -5.19 20.52 -17.38
C ARG A 179 -5.16 21.96 -17.84
N THR A 180 -5.25 22.16 -19.15
CA THR A 180 -5.57 23.48 -19.71
C THR A 180 -6.99 23.88 -19.32
N PRO A 181 -7.31 25.19 -19.25
CA PRO A 181 -8.66 25.66 -18.90
C PRO A 181 -9.76 25.18 -19.86
N ASP A 182 -9.44 25.03 -21.14
CA ASP A 182 -10.33 24.51 -22.18
C ASP A 182 -10.44 22.96 -22.16
N GLY A 183 -9.63 22.29 -21.34
CA GLY A 183 -9.61 20.84 -21.18
C GLY A 183 -9.01 20.05 -22.34
N THR A 184 -8.39 20.72 -23.33
CA THR A 184 -7.79 20.06 -24.49
C THR A 184 -6.43 19.42 -24.18
N GLY A 185 -5.70 19.95 -23.20
CA GLY A 185 -4.44 19.41 -22.70
C GLY A 185 -4.60 18.77 -21.31
N SER A 186 -3.85 17.70 -21.07
CA SER A 186 -3.79 16.99 -19.79
C SER A 186 -2.42 16.37 -19.55
N GLY A 187 -1.90 16.51 -18.34
CA GLY A 187 -0.63 15.90 -17.95
C GLY A 187 -0.70 15.33 -16.55
N TRP A 188 -0.16 14.13 -16.36
CA TRP A 188 -0.10 13.45 -15.07
C TRP A 188 1.35 13.17 -14.67
N ALA A 189 1.63 13.31 -13.38
CA ALA A 189 2.86 12.84 -12.78
C ALA A 189 2.59 12.29 -11.37
N GLY A 190 3.35 11.27 -10.99
CA GLY A 190 3.28 10.64 -9.67
C GLY A 190 4.66 10.24 -9.17
N THR A 191 4.76 9.99 -7.87
CA THR A 191 5.90 9.33 -7.23
C THR A 191 5.45 8.68 -5.91
N SER A 192 6.20 7.68 -5.47
CA SER A 192 6.06 7.03 -4.16
C SER A 192 7.43 6.77 -3.57
N GLN A 193 7.63 7.14 -2.31
CA GLN A 193 8.92 7.03 -1.60
C GLN A 193 8.70 6.59 -0.15
N HIS A 194 9.73 6.00 0.46
CA HIS A 194 9.75 5.80 1.92
C HIS A 194 10.21 7.07 2.66
N ASP A 195 11.03 7.90 2.00
CA ASP A 195 11.66 9.12 2.52
C ASP A 195 11.04 10.36 1.86
N TRP A 196 10.47 11.26 2.66
CA TRP A 196 9.92 12.53 2.21
C TRP A 196 10.97 13.45 1.58
N SER A 197 12.24 13.37 2.01
CA SER A 197 13.32 14.17 1.42
C SER A 197 13.65 13.78 -0.03
N ALA A 198 13.21 12.61 -0.46
CA ALA A 198 13.32 12.15 -1.84
C ALA A 198 12.14 12.62 -2.73
N VAL A 199 11.15 13.31 -2.18
CA VAL A 199 9.99 13.83 -2.94
C VAL A 199 10.23 15.27 -3.35
N ASP A 200 10.50 15.48 -4.64
CA ASP A 200 10.55 16.82 -5.26
C ASP A 200 9.18 17.17 -5.86
N ALA A 201 8.37 17.88 -5.08
CA ALA A 201 7.03 18.30 -5.49
C ALA A 201 7.06 19.26 -6.70
N ALA A 202 8.05 20.16 -6.77
CA ALA A 202 8.17 21.14 -7.84
C ALA A 202 8.52 20.44 -9.17
N GLN A 203 9.51 19.55 -9.16
CA GLN A 203 9.86 18.75 -10.33
C GLN A 203 8.71 17.83 -10.77
N LEU A 204 7.93 17.29 -9.82
CA LEU A 204 6.74 16.51 -10.14
C LEU A 204 5.66 17.35 -10.84
N ALA A 205 5.34 18.54 -10.31
CA ALA A 205 4.39 19.44 -10.95
C ALA A 205 4.85 19.87 -12.34
N GLU A 206 6.11 20.24 -12.49
CA GLU A 206 6.70 20.66 -13.74
C GLU A 206 6.61 19.56 -14.83
N ARG A 207 6.80 18.28 -14.46
CA ARG A 207 6.55 17.15 -15.38
C ARG A 207 5.10 17.09 -15.85
N ALA A 208 4.14 17.26 -14.95
CA ALA A 208 2.72 17.23 -15.30
C ALA A 208 2.33 18.45 -16.16
N LEU A 209 2.85 19.63 -15.85
CA LEU A 209 2.64 20.86 -16.62
C LEU A 209 3.14 20.72 -18.06
N ARG A 210 4.39 20.27 -18.26
CA ARG A 210 4.93 20.06 -19.61
C ARG A 210 4.10 19.09 -20.43
N LYS A 211 3.61 18.00 -19.81
CA LYS A 211 2.73 17.05 -20.49
C LYS A 211 1.40 17.69 -20.88
N ALA A 212 0.81 18.48 -19.97
CA ALA A 212 -0.43 19.21 -20.26
C ALA A 212 -0.24 20.17 -21.44
N GLU A 213 0.88 20.90 -21.48
CA GLU A 213 1.24 21.79 -22.58
C GLU A 213 1.39 21.07 -23.91
N LEU A 214 2.17 19.98 -23.94
CA LEU A 214 2.46 19.21 -25.16
C LEU A 214 1.25 18.45 -25.70
N SER A 215 0.30 18.10 -24.83
CA SER A 215 -0.89 17.34 -25.20
C SER A 215 -2.04 18.17 -25.78
N GLN A 216 -1.86 19.49 -25.92
CA GLN A 216 -2.84 20.37 -26.57
C GLN A 216 -2.98 20.05 -28.06
N ASN A 217 -4.17 20.29 -28.61
CA ASN A 217 -4.46 20.10 -30.03
C ASN A 217 -4.10 18.70 -30.59
N PRO A 218 -4.53 17.61 -29.94
CA PRO A 218 -4.21 16.26 -30.40
C PRO A 218 -4.74 16.03 -31.82
N GLN A 219 -3.94 15.36 -32.64
CA GLN A 219 -4.31 15.00 -34.01
C GLN A 219 -4.73 13.54 -34.09
N PRO A 220 -5.70 13.19 -34.95
CA PRO A 220 -6.04 11.79 -35.19
C PRO A 220 -4.86 11.06 -35.81
N ILE A 221 -4.72 9.79 -35.44
CA ILE A 221 -3.80 8.84 -36.06
C ILE A 221 -4.62 7.65 -36.57
N ASP A 222 -4.19 7.03 -37.66
CA ASP A 222 -4.87 5.85 -38.20
C ASP A 222 -4.74 4.65 -37.24
N PRO A 223 -5.81 3.83 -37.10
CA PRO A 223 -5.74 2.62 -36.30
C PRO A 223 -4.76 1.62 -36.95
N GLY A 224 -3.88 1.04 -36.14
CA GLY A 224 -2.88 0.10 -36.63
C GLY A 224 -1.90 -0.34 -35.56
N PRO A 225 -0.94 -1.21 -35.92
CA PRO A 225 0.16 -1.57 -35.03
C PRO A 225 1.09 -0.37 -34.85
N TRP A 226 1.20 0.12 -33.62
CA TRP A 226 2.09 1.21 -33.26
C TRP A 226 3.11 0.74 -32.20
N THR A 227 4.32 1.26 -32.29
CA THR A 227 5.28 1.14 -31.18
C THR A 227 4.84 2.10 -30.07
N VAL A 228 4.42 1.55 -28.94
CA VAL A 228 4.00 2.33 -27.76
C VAL A 228 5.15 2.37 -26.77
N ILE A 229 5.60 3.58 -26.45
CA ILE A 229 6.61 3.80 -25.41
C ILE A 229 5.89 4.20 -24.13
N LEU A 230 5.99 3.37 -23.10
CA LEU A 230 5.38 3.62 -21.81
C LEU A 230 6.40 4.19 -20.84
N GLU A 231 6.01 5.24 -20.14
CA GLU A 231 6.79 5.74 -19.01
C GLU A 231 6.78 4.73 -17.84
N PRO A 232 7.79 4.75 -16.95
CA PRO A 232 7.89 3.81 -15.84
C PRO A 232 6.62 3.68 -14.98
N GLU A 233 5.93 4.79 -14.68
CA GLU A 233 4.69 4.79 -13.88
C GLU A 233 3.52 4.11 -14.60
N ALA A 234 3.44 4.24 -15.93
CA ALA A 234 2.44 3.53 -16.74
C ALA A 234 2.70 2.02 -16.74
N VAL A 235 3.97 1.62 -16.84
CA VAL A 235 4.38 0.21 -16.70
C VAL A 235 4.06 -0.30 -15.29
N GLY A 236 4.39 0.46 -14.24
CA GLY A 236 4.08 0.10 -12.86
C GLY A 236 2.59 -0.14 -12.62
N SER A 237 1.74 0.71 -13.20
CA SER A 237 0.28 0.56 -13.13
C SER A 237 -0.19 -0.74 -13.80
N LEU A 238 0.35 -1.07 -14.98
CA LEU A 238 0.03 -2.31 -15.69
C LEU A 238 0.47 -3.55 -14.91
N VAL A 239 1.68 -3.53 -14.36
CA VAL A 239 2.21 -4.62 -13.52
C VAL A 239 1.39 -4.79 -12.25
N GLY A 240 0.89 -3.70 -11.66
CA GLY A 240 -0.01 -3.74 -10.51
C GLY A 240 -1.26 -4.59 -10.74
N PHE A 241 -1.88 -4.48 -11.91
CA PHE A 241 -3.02 -5.33 -12.29
C PHE A 241 -2.64 -6.81 -12.37
N THR A 242 -1.40 -7.13 -12.74
CA THR A 242 -0.91 -8.50 -12.81
C THR A 242 -0.68 -9.10 -11.42
N PHE A 243 -0.17 -8.33 -10.45
CA PHE A 243 0.13 -8.86 -9.11
C PHE A 243 -1.08 -9.46 -8.41
N GLY A 244 -2.26 -8.84 -8.52
CA GLY A 244 -3.51 -9.38 -7.96
C GLY A 244 -3.91 -10.73 -8.57
N GLN A 245 -3.43 -11.04 -9.77
CA GLN A 245 -3.71 -12.30 -10.48
C GLN A 245 -2.75 -13.43 -10.09
N LEU A 246 -1.57 -13.10 -9.53
CA LEU A 246 -0.53 -14.06 -9.12
C LEU A 246 -0.83 -14.82 -7.83
N GLN A 247 -2.01 -14.61 -7.23
CA GLN A 247 -2.44 -15.26 -5.99
C GLN A 247 -2.67 -16.76 -6.26
N ALA A 248 -1.92 -17.62 -5.56
CA ALA A 248 -1.86 -19.07 -5.84
C ALA A 248 -3.21 -19.77 -5.67
N ARG A 249 -3.98 -19.45 -4.62
CA ARG A 249 -5.33 -19.97 -4.38
C ARG A 249 -6.29 -19.51 -5.47
N SER A 250 -6.29 -18.24 -5.87
CA SER A 250 -7.13 -17.74 -6.96
C SER A 250 -6.79 -18.42 -8.28
N ALA A 251 -5.52 -18.72 -8.56
CA ALA A 251 -5.14 -19.50 -9.73
C ALA A 251 -5.62 -20.95 -9.63
N ALA A 252 -5.46 -21.61 -8.48
CA ALA A 252 -5.91 -22.99 -8.25
C ALA A 252 -7.43 -23.14 -8.32
N GLU A 253 -8.18 -22.14 -7.85
CA GLU A 253 -9.65 -22.09 -7.92
C GLU A 253 -10.19 -21.65 -9.30
N GLY A 254 -9.33 -21.40 -10.30
CA GLY A 254 -9.77 -21.00 -11.64
C GLY A 254 -10.18 -19.53 -11.79
N ARG A 255 -9.80 -18.66 -10.83
CA ARG A 255 -10.28 -17.28 -10.68
C ARG A 255 -9.26 -16.22 -11.08
N SER A 256 -8.12 -16.60 -11.67
CA SER A 256 -7.14 -15.68 -12.22
C SER A 256 -6.71 -16.04 -13.63
N TYR A 257 -6.09 -15.10 -14.34
CA TYR A 257 -5.52 -15.34 -15.69
C TYR A 257 -4.47 -16.46 -15.73
N PHE A 258 -3.91 -16.79 -14.57
CA PHE A 258 -2.89 -17.82 -14.42
C PHE A 258 -3.46 -19.20 -14.07
N ALA A 259 -4.79 -19.36 -14.06
CA ALA A 259 -5.43 -20.66 -14.06
C ALA A 259 -5.28 -21.35 -15.44
N ARG A 260 -5.23 -22.68 -15.43
CA ARG A 260 -5.36 -23.50 -16.63
C ARG A 260 -6.83 -23.80 -16.92
N PRO A 261 -7.25 -23.82 -18.20
CA PRO A 261 -8.60 -24.24 -18.58
C PRO A 261 -8.93 -25.70 -18.18
N ASP A 262 -7.90 -26.54 -18.07
CA ASP A 262 -7.95 -27.99 -17.91
C ASP A 262 -7.45 -28.48 -16.54
N GLU A 263 -7.56 -27.64 -15.49
CA GLU A 263 -7.08 -27.86 -14.12
C GLU A 263 -5.61 -27.46 -13.87
N GLY A 264 -5.34 -26.90 -12.69
CA GLY A 264 -4.01 -26.47 -12.27
C GLY A 264 -3.67 -25.01 -12.61
N THR A 265 -2.39 -24.66 -12.48
CA THR A 265 -1.89 -23.30 -12.65
C THR A 265 -0.86 -23.20 -13.77
N ARG A 266 -0.63 -22.00 -14.28
CA ARG A 266 0.41 -21.67 -15.24
C ARG A 266 1.78 -21.41 -14.58
N ILE A 267 1.99 -21.89 -13.35
CA ILE A 267 3.28 -21.78 -12.66
C ILE A 267 4.37 -22.45 -13.52
N GLY A 268 5.48 -21.74 -13.73
CA GLY A 268 6.59 -22.18 -14.58
C GLY A 268 6.42 -21.86 -16.08
N GLU A 269 5.26 -21.36 -16.52
CA GLU A 269 5.11 -20.87 -17.89
C GLU A 269 5.80 -19.52 -18.09
N ARG A 270 6.38 -19.33 -19.27
CA ARG A 270 7.02 -18.07 -19.65
C ARG A 270 5.95 -17.09 -20.17
N ILE A 271 5.70 -16.03 -19.41
CA ILE A 271 4.69 -15.01 -19.75
C ILE A 271 5.29 -13.73 -20.35
N VAL A 272 6.62 -13.57 -20.29
CA VAL A 272 7.39 -12.48 -20.90
C VAL A 272 8.63 -13.05 -21.60
N ASP A 273 8.99 -12.52 -22.77
CA ASP A 273 10.16 -12.98 -23.53
C ASP A 273 11.49 -12.69 -22.79
N ASN A 274 12.53 -13.50 -23.03
CA ASN A 274 13.91 -13.25 -22.63
C ASN A 274 14.51 -12.04 -23.36
N ALA A 275 13.92 -11.63 -24.49
CA ALA A 275 14.11 -10.29 -25.03
C ALA A 275 13.52 -9.31 -24.01
N SER A 276 14.37 -8.83 -23.10
CA SER A 276 14.00 -8.06 -21.92
C SER A 276 12.87 -7.07 -22.22
N PRO A 277 11.90 -6.87 -21.32
CA PRO A 277 11.34 -5.53 -21.19
C PRO A 277 12.52 -4.62 -20.86
N SER A 278 13.18 -4.06 -21.86
CA SER A 278 14.27 -3.14 -21.62
C SER A 278 13.62 -1.85 -21.17
N ILE A 279 13.47 -1.69 -19.86
CA ILE A 279 13.25 -0.37 -19.25
C ILE A 279 14.55 0.39 -19.48
N ARG A 280 14.68 1.03 -20.65
CA ARG A 280 15.77 1.93 -20.95
C ARG A 280 15.36 3.31 -20.47
N ILE A 281 15.76 3.67 -19.25
CA ILE A 281 15.74 5.07 -18.82
C ILE A 281 16.84 5.78 -19.61
N ARG A 282 16.48 6.39 -20.74
CA ARG A 282 17.36 7.36 -21.39
C ARG A 282 17.06 8.72 -20.74
N PRO A 283 18.05 9.41 -20.14
CA PRO A 283 17.86 10.81 -19.82
C PRO A 283 17.55 11.53 -21.14
N ILE A 284 16.48 12.32 -21.13
CA ILE A 284 16.19 13.24 -22.23
C ILE A 284 17.29 14.29 -22.17
N GLN A 285 18.39 14.08 -22.91
CA GLN A 285 19.31 15.17 -23.21
C GLN A 285 18.60 16.05 -24.24
N GLY A 286 18.43 17.32 -23.90
CA GLY A 286 17.86 18.32 -24.79
C GLY A 286 18.70 18.54 -26.04
N SER A 287 18.01 19.04 -27.07
CA SER A 287 18.37 19.30 -28.47
C SER A 287 18.50 18.08 -29.38
#